data_AF-A0A183I8T3-F1
#
_entry.id   AF-A0A183I8T3-F1
#
_cell.length_a   1.000
_cell.length_b   1.000
_cell.length_c   1.000
_cell.angle_alpha   90.00
_cell.angle_beta   90.00
_cell.angle_gamma   90.00
#
_symmetry.space_group_name_H-M   'P 1'
#
loop_
_entity.id
_entity.type
_entity.pdbx_description
1 polymer ?
#
loop_
_entity_poly.entity_id
_entity_poly.type
_entity_poly.pdbx_seq_one_letter_code
_entity_poly.pdbx_strand_id
1 'polypeptide(L)'
;MYFEAPFLKRNFTVFRIGSILLPAAHFGARCFGADIEYNNIFGLGKSSRCNVRYRSRDETIRENFRQYGLEDKYVDMMIADTSRPGLIRSNMLFDCIVTDPPYGLREKGVKVGSNKGPNGNLNRMAEAHFPMKVRYRLKDVFLDLLNFAAEHLVVNGRLVYWLPFDASDFDEMFIPRHPCLETVATCEQLLSNSYGRLLVAMEKRRQSETSEKAYFIRDFYSSFRDRVLKCRVK
;
A
#
# COMPACT_ATOMS: atom_id res chain seq x y z
N MET A 1 -14.55 7.49 -28.29
CA MET A 1 -13.63 8.59 -27.96
C MET A 1 -12.45 7.96 -27.22
N TYR A 2 -11.39 7.61 -27.96
CA TYR A 2 -10.19 7.01 -27.40
C TYR A 2 -9.33 8.13 -26.82
N PHE A 3 -9.13 8.13 -25.50
CA PHE A 3 -8.11 8.98 -24.88
C PHE A 3 -6.74 8.39 -25.24
N GLU A 4 -6.15 8.85 -26.34
CA GLU A 4 -4.72 8.66 -26.58
C GLU A 4 -3.95 9.59 -25.62
N ALA A 5 -3.47 9.04 -24.51
CA ALA A 5 -2.50 9.70 -23.66
C ALA A 5 -1.10 9.55 -24.31
N PRO A 6 -0.43 10.64 -24.74
CA PRO A 6 0.81 10.56 -25.53
C PRO A 6 2.07 10.14 -24.73
N PHE A 7 1.93 9.44 -23.60
CA PHE A 7 3.01 9.24 -22.62
C PHE A 7 3.65 7.83 -22.62
N LEU A 8 3.26 6.94 -23.53
CA LEU A 8 3.63 5.52 -23.55
C LEU A 8 4.96 5.20 -24.26
N LYS A 9 6.06 5.82 -23.82
CA LYS A 9 7.44 5.38 -24.18
C LYS A 9 8.38 5.15 -23.00
N ARG A 10 7.88 5.17 -21.77
CA ARG A 10 8.60 4.64 -20.60
C ARG A 10 7.94 3.34 -20.16
N ASN A 11 8.76 2.33 -19.88
CA ASN A 11 8.29 1.07 -19.30
C ASN A 11 7.75 1.36 -17.89
N PHE A 12 6.48 1.78 -17.79
CA PHE A 12 5.84 2.17 -16.55
C PHE A 12 6.03 1.09 -15.48
N THR A 13 6.78 1.38 -14.42
CA THR A 13 6.93 0.45 -13.30
C THR A 13 5.97 0.85 -12.18
N VAL A 14 5.06 -0.06 -11.83
CA VAL A 14 4.10 0.12 -10.72
C VAL A 14 4.54 -0.69 -9.52
N PHE A 15 4.75 -0.02 -8.38
CA PHE A 15 4.92 -0.68 -7.08
C PHE A 15 3.62 -0.70 -6.30
N ARG A 16 3.33 -1.84 -5.67
CA ARG A 16 1.99 -2.10 -5.14
C ARG A 16 1.97 -2.94 -3.88
N ILE A 17 1.01 -2.67 -2.99
CA ILE A 17 0.64 -3.53 -1.85
C ILE A 17 -0.81 -4.08 -2.02
N GLY A 18 -1.03 -5.39 -2.36
CA GLY A 18 -2.36 -6.05 -2.60
C GLY A 18 -2.75 -6.64 -4.03
N SER A 19 -4.08 -6.70 -4.40
CA SER A 19 -4.77 -7.18 -5.68
C SER A 19 -4.91 -6.39 -7.06
N ILE A 20 -5.31 -5.09 -7.22
CA ILE A 20 -5.03 -4.10 -8.35
C ILE A 20 -3.82 -4.17 -9.35
N LEU A 21 -2.91 -5.16 -9.36
CA LEU A 21 -1.75 -5.16 -10.27
C LEU A 21 -2.14 -5.51 -11.70
N LEU A 22 -3.11 -6.41 -11.87
CA LEU A 22 -3.64 -6.83 -13.16
C LEU A 22 -4.16 -5.67 -14.02
N PRO A 23 -5.01 -4.75 -13.50
CA PRO A 23 -5.41 -3.57 -14.26
C PRO A 23 -4.22 -2.72 -14.75
N ALA A 24 -3.21 -2.49 -13.91
CA ALA A 24 -2.03 -1.72 -14.31
C ALA A 24 -1.27 -2.40 -15.44
N ALA A 25 -1.09 -3.72 -15.35
CA ALA A 25 -0.45 -4.53 -16.39
C ALA A 25 -1.23 -4.51 -17.70
N HIS A 26 -2.57 -4.57 -17.64
CA HIS A 26 -3.45 -4.45 -18.80
C HIS A 26 -3.24 -3.12 -19.55
N PHE A 27 -2.97 -2.02 -18.83
CA PHE A 27 -2.61 -0.73 -19.42
C PHE A 27 -1.11 -0.57 -19.76
N GLY A 28 -0.35 -1.67 -19.77
CA GLY A 28 1.02 -1.71 -20.27
C GLY A 28 2.11 -1.53 -19.20
N ALA A 29 1.76 -1.42 -17.91
CA ALA A 29 2.76 -1.31 -16.86
C ALA A 29 3.47 -2.64 -16.59
N ARG A 30 4.76 -2.58 -16.25
CA ARG A 30 5.48 -3.66 -15.57
C ARG A 30 5.21 -3.56 -14.07
N CYS A 31 4.86 -4.68 -13.46
CA CYS A 31 4.32 -4.71 -12.11
C CYS A 31 5.27 -5.37 -11.13
N PHE A 32 5.62 -4.64 -10.08
CA PHE A 32 6.35 -5.13 -8.92
C PHE A 32 5.48 -4.94 -7.67
N GLY A 33 5.41 -5.93 -6.80
CA GLY A 33 4.57 -5.84 -5.61
C GLY A 33 5.30 -6.17 -4.32
N ALA A 34 4.70 -5.76 -3.20
CA ALA A 34 5.14 -6.07 -1.85
C ALA A 34 3.95 -6.42 -0.97
N ASP A 35 4.11 -7.42 -0.10
CA ASP A 35 3.14 -7.73 0.94
C ASP A 35 3.84 -8.25 2.20
N ILE A 36 3.28 -7.96 3.37
CA ILE A 36 3.79 -8.45 4.65
C ILE A 36 3.30 -9.89 4.95
N GLU A 37 2.27 -10.36 4.23
CA GLU A 37 1.69 -11.69 4.36
C GLU A 37 2.31 -12.69 3.37
N TYR A 38 3.20 -13.54 3.88
CA TYR A 38 3.82 -14.65 3.12
C TYR A 38 2.77 -15.48 2.36
N ASN A 39 1.68 -15.85 3.04
CA ASN A 39 0.64 -16.69 2.45
C ASN A 39 -0.09 -16.01 1.29
N ASN A 40 -0.22 -14.68 1.29
CA ASN A 40 -0.87 -13.96 0.20
C ASN A 40 0.00 -13.97 -1.07
N ILE A 41 1.32 -13.76 -0.91
CA ILE A 41 2.27 -13.76 -2.04
C ILE A 41 2.32 -15.12 -2.73
N PHE A 42 2.44 -16.20 -1.94
CA PHE A 42 2.56 -17.55 -2.48
C PHE A 42 1.23 -18.26 -2.70
N GLY A 43 0.10 -17.57 -2.56
CA GLY A 43 -1.22 -18.18 -2.80
C GLY A 43 -1.55 -19.33 -1.84
N LEU A 44 -1.03 -19.30 -0.60
CA LEU A 44 -1.22 -20.35 0.38
C LEU A 44 -2.42 -20.07 1.29
N GLY A 45 -2.93 -21.12 1.93
CA GLY A 45 -3.97 -21.02 2.94
C GLY A 45 -5.40 -21.08 2.40
N LYS A 46 -6.34 -20.43 3.10
CA LYS A 46 -7.77 -20.50 2.77
C LYS A 46 -8.08 -19.76 1.47
N SER A 47 -8.92 -20.35 0.61
CA SER A 47 -9.41 -19.66 -0.57
C SER A 47 -10.49 -18.64 -0.19
N SER A 48 -10.57 -17.55 -0.95
CA SER A 48 -11.67 -16.58 -0.86
C SER A 48 -12.88 -17.01 -1.71
N ARG A 49 -12.76 -18.07 -2.52
CA ARG A 49 -13.83 -18.58 -3.37
C ARG A 49 -14.88 -19.33 -2.55
N CYS A 50 -16.15 -19.13 -2.88
CA CYS A 50 -17.25 -19.88 -2.28
C CYS A 50 -17.05 -21.38 -2.51
N ASN A 51 -17.29 -22.19 -1.48
CA ASN A 51 -17.15 -23.66 -1.48
C ASN A 51 -15.72 -24.20 -1.70
N VAL A 52 -14.69 -23.36 -1.68
CA VAL A 52 -13.29 -23.80 -1.77
C VAL A 52 -12.59 -23.51 -0.44
N ARG A 53 -12.18 -24.57 0.26
CA ARG A 53 -11.61 -24.43 1.62
C ARG A 53 -10.17 -23.92 1.61
N TYR A 54 -9.36 -24.35 0.64
CA TYR A 54 -7.96 -24.00 0.51
C TYR A 54 -7.64 -23.61 -0.92
N ARG A 55 -6.72 -22.67 -1.08
CA ARG A 55 -6.20 -22.26 -2.39
C ARG A 55 -5.50 -23.45 -3.06
N SER A 56 -5.74 -23.61 -4.35
CA SER A 56 -4.97 -24.52 -5.18
C SER A 56 -3.54 -23.99 -5.39
N ARG A 57 -2.60 -24.87 -5.76
CA ARG A 57 -1.17 -24.50 -5.92
C ARG A 57 -0.93 -23.45 -7.00
N ASP A 58 -1.85 -23.35 -7.94
CA ASP A 58 -1.91 -22.41 -9.06
C ASP A 58 -2.67 -21.11 -8.71
N GLU A 59 -3.17 -20.92 -7.49
CA GLU A 59 -3.80 -19.66 -7.06
C GLU A 59 -2.76 -18.61 -6.61
N THR A 60 -1.73 -18.39 -7.44
CA THR A 60 -0.68 -17.38 -7.17
C THR A 60 -0.91 -16.09 -7.95
N ILE A 61 -0.24 -15.01 -7.55
CA ILE A 61 -0.30 -13.72 -8.27
C ILE A 61 0.26 -13.89 -9.69
N ARG A 62 1.33 -14.68 -9.88
CA ARG A 62 1.89 -14.93 -11.21
C ARG A 62 0.90 -15.67 -12.12
N GLU A 63 0.19 -16.67 -11.59
CA GLU A 63 -0.81 -17.39 -12.39
C GLU A 63 -2.00 -16.50 -12.76
N ASN A 64 -2.38 -15.56 -11.91
CA ASN A 64 -3.36 -14.54 -12.31
C ASN A 64 -2.84 -13.76 -13.53
N PHE A 65 -1.59 -13.31 -13.55
CA PHE A 65 -1.02 -12.63 -14.73
C PHE A 65 -1.01 -13.54 -15.97
N ARG A 66 -0.63 -14.81 -15.82
CA ARG A 66 -0.64 -15.78 -16.92
C ARG A 66 -2.06 -16.00 -17.47
N GLN A 67 -3.06 -16.12 -16.61
CA GLN A 67 -4.46 -16.30 -17.01
C GLN A 67 -4.96 -15.15 -17.89
N TYR A 68 -4.52 -13.92 -17.64
CA TYR A 68 -4.87 -12.75 -18.45
C TYR A 68 -3.94 -12.50 -19.63
N GLY A 69 -2.95 -13.38 -19.89
CA GLY A 69 -1.97 -13.20 -20.97
C GLY A 69 -1.00 -12.03 -20.73
N LEU A 70 -0.78 -11.66 -19.46
CA LEU A 70 0.03 -10.51 -19.05
C LEU A 70 1.33 -10.92 -18.34
N GLU A 71 1.72 -12.20 -18.40
CA GLU A 71 2.90 -12.71 -17.67
C GLU A 71 4.19 -11.93 -17.99
N ASP A 72 4.34 -11.39 -19.21
CA ASP A 72 5.47 -10.54 -19.62
C ASP A 72 5.55 -9.21 -18.86
N LYS A 73 4.47 -8.80 -18.21
CA LYS A 73 4.38 -7.62 -17.35
C LYS A 73 4.64 -7.91 -15.88
N TYR A 74 4.64 -9.17 -15.46
CA TYR A 74 4.95 -9.56 -14.09
C TYR A 74 6.46 -9.45 -13.85
N VAL A 75 6.89 -8.59 -12.93
CA VAL A 75 8.29 -8.49 -12.51
C VAL A 75 8.54 -9.44 -11.34
N ASP A 76 8.06 -9.07 -10.16
CA ASP A 76 8.08 -9.96 -8.99
C ASP A 76 7.22 -9.47 -7.82
N MET A 77 7.09 -10.31 -6.79
CA MET A 77 6.46 -10.00 -5.51
C MET A 77 7.46 -10.18 -4.35
N MET A 78 7.62 -9.14 -3.53
CA MET A 78 8.51 -9.14 -2.39
C MET A 78 7.74 -9.32 -1.07
N ILE A 79 8.27 -10.15 -0.17
CA ILE A 79 7.79 -10.17 1.22
C ILE A 79 8.42 -8.98 1.94
N ALA A 80 7.60 -8.04 2.37
CA ALA A 80 8.08 -6.73 2.74
C ALA A 80 7.19 -6.07 3.79
N ASP A 81 7.84 -5.39 4.74
CA ASP A 81 7.18 -4.50 5.69
C ASP A 81 7.57 -3.06 5.34
N THR A 82 6.63 -2.31 4.77
CA THR A 82 6.87 -0.93 4.31
C THR A 82 7.09 0.06 5.44
N SER A 83 6.89 -0.33 6.70
CA SER A 83 7.26 0.50 7.86
C SER A 83 8.77 0.52 8.12
N ARG A 84 9.55 -0.34 7.44
CA ARG A 84 11.01 -0.39 7.59
C ARG A 84 11.71 0.46 6.52
N PRO A 85 12.51 1.46 6.91
CA PRO A 85 13.34 2.19 5.97
C PRO A 85 14.41 1.27 5.36
N GLY A 86 14.82 1.56 4.12
CA GLY A 86 15.88 0.82 3.43
C GLY A 86 15.48 -0.59 2.95
N LEU A 87 14.18 -0.91 2.95
CA LEU A 87 13.65 -2.16 2.39
C LEU A 87 14.03 -2.33 0.92
N ILE A 88 13.94 -1.22 0.18
CA ILE A 88 14.29 -1.14 -1.24
C ILE A 88 15.53 -0.25 -1.35
N ARG A 89 16.46 -0.59 -2.24
CA ARG A 89 17.63 0.24 -2.49
C ARG A 89 17.16 1.61 -3.00
N SER A 90 17.75 2.68 -2.49
CA SER A 90 17.37 4.07 -2.83
C SER A 90 17.47 4.41 -4.32
N ASN A 91 18.23 3.63 -5.10
CA ASN A 91 18.34 3.78 -6.54
C ASN A 91 17.28 3.01 -7.35
N MET A 92 16.41 2.23 -6.70
CA MET A 92 15.26 1.61 -7.35
C MET A 92 14.10 2.59 -7.32
N LEU A 93 13.74 3.08 -8.51
CA LEU A 93 12.72 4.09 -8.70
C LEU A 93 11.52 3.53 -9.49
N PHE A 94 10.35 4.11 -9.24
CA PHE A 94 9.08 3.75 -9.86
C PHE A 94 8.45 4.95 -10.56
N ASP A 95 7.77 4.71 -11.67
CA ASP A 95 6.96 5.73 -12.35
C ASP A 95 5.67 6.01 -11.57
N CYS A 96 5.14 4.97 -10.92
CA CYS A 96 3.90 5.05 -10.17
C CYS A 96 3.91 4.08 -8.98
N ILE A 97 3.35 4.52 -7.87
CA ILE A 97 3.05 3.67 -6.71
C ILE A 97 1.54 3.71 -6.54
N VAL A 98 0.89 2.55 -6.57
CA VAL A 98 -0.56 2.47 -6.37
C VAL A 98 -0.84 1.49 -5.24
N THR A 99 -1.60 1.92 -4.23
CA THR A 99 -1.80 1.10 -3.04
C THR A 99 -3.15 1.30 -2.36
N ASP A 100 -3.55 0.32 -1.57
CA ASP A 100 -4.76 0.31 -0.78
C ASP A 100 -4.37 -0.07 0.66
N PRO A 101 -3.81 0.89 1.44
CA PRO A 101 -3.15 0.56 2.69
C PRO A 101 -4.11 -0.05 3.72
N PRO A 102 -3.63 -0.89 4.65
CA PRO A 102 -4.50 -1.55 5.63
C PRO A 102 -4.99 -0.55 6.69
N TYR A 103 -6.14 0.07 6.44
CA TYR A 103 -6.71 1.07 7.34
C TYR A 103 -7.61 0.53 8.46
N GLY A 104 -7.65 -0.79 8.65
CA GLY A 104 -8.33 -1.40 9.78
C GLY A 104 -9.81 -1.72 9.59
N LEU A 105 -10.34 -1.51 8.38
CA LEU A 105 -11.70 -1.89 7.99
C LEU A 105 -11.73 -3.30 7.38
N ARG A 106 -10.95 -3.53 6.33
CA ARG A 106 -10.80 -4.86 5.68
C ARG A 106 -9.73 -5.71 6.34
N GLU A 107 -8.60 -5.09 6.68
CA GLU A 107 -7.42 -5.78 7.18
C GLU A 107 -6.80 -5.01 8.35
N LYS A 108 -6.24 -5.73 9.33
CA LYS A 108 -5.61 -5.13 10.49
C LYS A 108 -4.27 -4.49 10.06
N GLY A 109 -4.11 -3.19 10.25
CA GLY A 109 -2.79 -2.54 10.14
C GLY A 109 -1.79 -3.16 11.11
N VAL A 110 -0.81 -3.88 10.56
CA VAL A 110 0.25 -4.58 11.29
C VAL A 110 1.61 -4.27 10.68
N LYS A 111 2.64 -4.30 11.52
CA LYS A 111 4.04 -4.24 11.11
C LYS A 111 4.83 -5.30 11.85
N VAL A 112 5.97 -5.70 11.31
CA VAL A 112 6.87 -6.65 11.98
C VAL A 112 7.51 -5.98 13.19
N GLY A 113 7.36 -6.59 14.36
CA GLY A 113 7.94 -6.11 15.60
C GLY A 113 7.80 -7.14 16.71
N SER A 114 8.44 -6.89 17.84
CA SER A 114 8.36 -7.73 19.03
C SER A 114 7.78 -6.92 20.19
N ASN A 115 6.89 -7.52 20.98
CA ASN A 115 6.42 -6.94 22.24
C ASN A 115 7.48 -7.05 23.35
N LYS A 116 8.50 -7.89 23.17
CA LYS A 116 9.70 -7.89 23.99
C LYS A 116 10.61 -6.79 23.43
N GLY A 117 11.04 -5.85 24.26
CA GLY A 117 11.94 -4.76 23.87
C GLY A 117 13.25 -5.25 23.22
N PRO A 118 14.18 -4.34 22.87
CA PRO A 118 15.36 -4.65 22.05
C PRO A 118 16.30 -5.74 22.61
N ASN A 119 16.09 -6.22 23.84
CA ASN A 119 16.91 -7.23 24.53
C ASN A 119 16.38 -8.68 24.40
N GLY A 120 15.56 -8.98 23.38
CA GLY A 120 15.13 -10.35 23.12
C GLY A 120 16.28 -11.19 22.57
N ASN A 121 16.86 -12.06 23.41
CA ASN A 121 17.92 -13.02 23.07
C ASN A 121 17.83 -13.55 21.62
N LEU A 122 18.81 -13.18 20.81
CA LEU A 122 19.02 -13.53 19.39
C LEU A 122 19.47 -14.98 19.18
N ASN A 123 19.08 -15.91 20.07
CA ASN A 123 19.63 -17.27 20.10
C ASN A 123 18.59 -18.33 19.74
N ARG A 124 17.91 -18.16 18.60
CA ARG A 124 17.03 -19.18 18.00
C ARG A 124 17.11 -19.15 16.46
N MET A 125 18.25 -19.54 15.91
CA MET A 125 18.45 -19.77 14.46
C MET A 125 18.21 -21.25 14.07
N ALA A 126 17.11 -21.87 14.50
CA ALA A 126 16.90 -23.30 14.21
C ALA A 126 15.52 -23.68 13.62
N GLU A 127 14.55 -22.77 13.53
CA GLU A 127 13.25 -23.09 12.91
C GLU A 127 12.78 -21.92 12.04
N ALA A 128 11.98 -22.20 11.01
CA ALA A 128 11.36 -21.19 10.14
C ALA A 128 10.45 -20.27 10.96
N HIS A 129 11.05 -19.25 11.57
CA HIS A 129 10.37 -18.36 12.50
C HIS A 129 9.73 -17.21 11.73
N PHE A 130 8.40 -17.23 11.62
CA PHE A 130 7.66 -16.08 11.11
C PHE A 130 7.79 -14.91 12.09
N PRO A 131 8.28 -13.75 11.63
CA PRO A 131 8.46 -12.61 12.52
C PRO A 131 7.11 -12.16 13.11
N MET A 132 7.13 -11.86 14.41
CA MET A 132 5.93 -11.41 15.13
C MET A 132 5.43 -10.09 14.54
N LYS A 133 4.10 -9.92 14.55
CA LYS A 133 3.41 -8.74 14.03
C LYS A 133 2.81 -7.94 15.18
N VAL A 134 3.08 -6.65 15.22
CA VAL A 134 2.55 -5.69 16.19
C VAL A 134 1.61 -4.70 15.50
N ARG A 135 0.82 -3.98 16.30
CA ARG A 135 -0.13 -2.99 15.79
C ARG A 135 0.61 -1.86 15.04
N TYR A 136 0.18 -1.58 13.82
CA TYR A 136 0.62 -0.43 13.04
C TYR A 136 -0.42 0.68 13.18
N ARG A 137 -0.03 1.84 13.71
CA ARG A 137 -0.95 2.97 13.90
C ARG A 137 -1.30 3.55 12.54
N LEU A 138 -2.58 3.86 12.34
CA LEU A 138 -3.09 4.28 11.03
C LEU A 138 -2.38 5.52 10.49
N LYS A 139 -2.12 6.50 11.37
CA LYS A 139 -1.29 7.67 11.08
C LYS A 139 0.06 7.26 10.48
N ASP A 140 0.80 6.37 11.15
CA ASP A 140 2.14 5.96 10.73
C ASP A 140 2.11 5.26 9.36
N VAL A 141 1.08 4.45 9.07
CA VAL A 141 0.93 3.78 7.75
C VAL A 141 1.00 4.80 6.62
N PHE A 142 0.26 5.90 6.73
CA PHE A 142 0.21 6.92 5.69
C PHE A 142 1.48 7.78 5.66
N LEU A 143 2.06 8.11 6.81
CA LEU A 143 3.31 8.87 6.84
C LEU A 143 4.46 8.08 6.21
N ASP A 144 4.60 6.80 6.56
CA ASP A 144 5.61 5.92 6.00
C ASP A 144 5.39 5.69 4.51
N LEU A 145 4.13 5.57 4.06
CA LEU A 145 3.81 5.49 2.63
C LEU A 145 4.26 6.73 1.85
N LEU A 146 3.99 7.94 2.35
CA LEU A 146 4.40 9.17 1.68
C LEU A 146 5.92 9.33 1.69
N ASN A 147 6.60 8.97 2.78
CA ASN A 147 8.06 8.96 2.84
C ASN A 147 8.66 7.97 1.83
N PHE A 148 8.10 6.76 1.74
CA PHE A 148 8.51 5.76 0.76
C PHE A 148 8.31 6.27 -0.67
N ALA A 149 7.17 6.91 -0.96
CA ALA A 149 6.92 7.49 -2.27
C ALA A 149 7.86 8.66 -2.59
N ALA A 150 8.17 9.51 -1.61
CA ALA A 150 9.15 10.58 -1.76
C ALA A 150 10.53 10.05 -2.14
N GLU A 151 10.97 8.94 -1.54
CA GLU A 151 12.25 8.30 -1.85
C GLU A 151 12.24 7.59 -3.21
N HIS A 152 11.20 6.80 -3.49
CA HIS A 152 11.21 5.83 -4.60
C HIS A 152 10.42 6.23 -5.85
N LEU A 153 9.72 7.37 -5.88
CA LEU A 153 9.17 7.87 -7.15
C LEU A 153 10.22 8.63 -7.96
N VAL A 154 10.16 8.50 -9.27
CA VAL A 154 10.79 9.47 -10.18
C VAL A 154 10.12 10.84 -10.02
N VAL A 155 10.84 11.93 -10.34
CA VAL A 155 10.19 13.25 -10.49
C VAL A 155 9.14 13.17 -11.61
N ASN A 156 7.98 13.77 -11.37
CA ASN A 156 6.72 13.64 -12.12
C ASN A 156 6.05 12.25 -12.03
N GLY A 157 6.60 11.34 -11.24
CA GLY A 157 5.95 10.08 -10.89
C GLY A 157 4.79 10.29 -9.93
N ARG A 158 3.89 9.31 -9.84
CA ARG A 158 2.63 9.44 -9.08
C ARG A 158 2.50 8.45 -7.94
N LEU A 159 2.04 8.94 -6.79
CA LEU A 159 1.53 8.13 -5.70
C LEU A 159 0.00 8.17 -5.76
N VAL A 160 -0.64 7.00 -5.81
CA VAL A 160 -2.10 6.87 -5.79
C VAL A 160 -2.49 5.92 -4.66
N TYR A 161 -3.32 6.38 -3.73
CA TYR A 161 -3.68 5.58 -2.57
C TYR A 161 -5.08 5.85 -2.04
N TRP A 162 -5.65 4.84 -1.37
CA TRP A 162 -6.91 4.99 -0.65
C TRP A 162 -6.68 5.52 0.77
N LEU A 163 -7.41 6.57 1.13
CA LEU A 163 -7.42 7.20 2.45
C LEU A 163 -8.84 7.11 3.04
N PRO A 164 -9.08 6.44 4.18
CA PRO A 164 -10.43 6.41 4.75
C PRO A 164 -10.80 7.78 5.33
N PHE A 165 -12.09 8.09 5.33
CA PHE A 165 -12.61 9.31 5.94
C PHE A 165 -13.97 9.08 6.61
N ASP A 166 -14.30 9.93 7.57
CA ASP A 166 -15.64 10.03 8.16
C ASP A 166 -16.50 10.96 7.31
N ALA A 167 -17.64 10.47 6.84
CA ALA A 167 -18.50 11.20 5.91
C ALA A 167 -19.11 12.48 6.53
N SER A 168 -19.13 12.60 7.86
CA SER A 168 -19.71 13.73 8.58
C SER A 168 -18.72 14.85 8.92
N ASP A 169 -17.41 14.58 8.84
CA ASP A 169 -16.36 15.47 9.35
C ASP A 169 -15.16 15.52 8.38
N PHE A 170 -15.34 15.23 7.09
CA PHE A 170 -14.20 15.24 6.16
C PHE A 170 -13.70 16.67 5.88
N ASP A 171 -12.38 16.83 5.98
CA ASP A 171 -11.64 18.06 5.67
C ASP A 171 -10.36 17.67 4.90
N GLU A 172 -10.05 18.38 3.82
CA GLU A 172 -8.82 18.18 3.04
C GLU A 172 -7.53 18.34 3.87
N MET A 173 -7.59 19.07 4.99
CA MET A 173 -6.49 19.18 5.95
C MET A 173 -6.14 17.84 6.62
N PHE A 174 -7.00 16.83 6.51
CA PHE A 174 -6.72 15.47 6.94
C PHE A 174 -5.89 14.68 5.91
N ILE A 175 -5.76 15.14 4.66
CA ILE A 175 -4.90 14.47 3.69
C ILE A 175 -3.43 14.66 4.13
N PRO A 176 -2.65 13.57 4.29
CA PRO A 176 -1.24 13.67 4.66
C PRO A 176 -0.46 14.40 3.56
N ARG A 177 0.63 15.09 3.94
CA ARG A 177 1.45 15.88 3.02
C ARG A 177 2.92 15.49 3.13
N HIS A 178 3.68 15.72 2.08
CA HIS A 178 5.14 15.64 2.05
C HIS A 178 5.70 16.81 1.22
N PRO A 179 6.79 17.49 1.62
CA PRO A 179 7.28 18.68 0.93
C PRO A 179 7.55 18.54 -0.58
N CYS A 180 7.87 17.33 -1.05
CA CYS A 180 8.14 17.05 -2.47
C CYS A 180 6.96 16.41 -3.23
N LEU A 181 5.82 16.14 -2.56
CA LEU A 181 4.62 15.55 -3.16
C LEU A 181 3.47 16.56 -3.13
N GLU A 182 2.82 16.75 -4.27
CA GLU A 182 1.65 17.62 -4.38
C GLU A 182 0.40 16.78 -4.70
N THR A 183 -0.70 17.01 -3.99
CA THR A 183 -2.00 16.41 -4.33
C THR A 183 -2.50 17.02 -5.64
N VAL A 184 -2.70 16.19 -6.67
CA VAL A 184 -3.15 16.61 -8.00
C VAL A 184 -4.59 16.23 -8.30
N ALA A 185 -5.12 15.21 -7.62
CA ALA A 185 -6.52 14.82 -7.74
C ALA A 185 -7.00 14.05 -6.50
N THR A 186 -8.30 14.15 -6.24
CA THR A 186 -9.00 13.37 -5.23
C THR A 186 -10.30 12.83 -5.82
N CYS A 187 -10.74 11.64 -5.39
CA CYS A 187 -12.02 11.07 -5.80
C CYS A 187 -12.66 10.32 -4.63
N GLU A 188 -13.87 10.74 -4.25
CA GLU A 188 -14.59 10.17 -3.12
C GLU A 188 -15.35 8.89 -3.50
N GLN A 189 -15.34 7.93 -2.57
CA GLN A 189 -16.19 6.76 -2.62
C GLN A 189 -16.77 6.49 -1.24
N LEU A 190 -18.07 6.73 -1.09
CA LEU A 190 -18.82 6.33 0.11
C LEU A 190 -18.93 4.81 0.17
N LEU A 191 -18.62 4.23 1.34
CA LEU A 191 -18.76 2.80 1.60
C LEU A 191 -19.98 2.52 2.50
N SER A 192 -20.38 3.52 3.28
CA SER A 192 -21.64 3.57 4.02
C SER A 192 -22.05 5.02 4.25
N ASN A 193 -23.18 5.26 4.93
CA ASN A 193 -23.63 6.61 5.26
C ASN A 193 -22.70 7.38 6.22
N SER A 194 -21.79 6.72 6.92
CA SER A 194 -20.93 7.37 7.93
C SER A 194 -19.44 7.36 7.59
N TYR A 195 -19.01 6.62 6.56
CA TYR A 195 -17.61 6.57 6.20
C TYR A 195 -17.42 6.21 4.74
N GLY A 196 -16.34 6.73 4.18
CA GLY A 196 -15.92 6.45 2.81
C GLY A 196 -14.42 6.24 2.74
N ARG A 197 -13.94 6.19 1.50
CA ARG A 197 -12.53 6.26 1.17
C ARG A 197 -12.33 7.26 0.04
N LEU A 198 -11.27 8.04 0.15
CA LEU A 198 -10.83 9.00 -0.83
C LEU A 198 -9.67 8.39 -1.60
N LEU A 199 -9.79 8.29 -2.93
CA LEU A 199 -8.66 8.00 -3.79
C LEU A 199 -7.86 9.29 -3.93
N VAL A 200 -6.64 9.30 -3.40
CA VAL A 200 -5.77 10.47 -3.46
C VAL A 200 -4.66 10.18 -4.47
N ALA A 201 -4.49 11.09 -5.42
CA ALA A 201 -3.38 11.08 -6.37
C ALA A 201 -2.44 12.25 -6.07
N MET A 202 -1.16 11.94 -5.88
CA MET A 202 -0.09 12.91 -5.66
C MET A 202 0.98 12.76 -6.74
N GLU A 203 1.63 13.87 -7.10
CA GLU A 203 2.74 13.91 -8.04
C GLU A 203 4.02 14.40 -7.34
N LYS A 204 5.14 13.71 -7.59
CA LYS A 204 6.45 14.12 -7.06
C LYS A 204 7.01 15.28 -7.88
N ARG A 205 7.08 16.47 -7.29
CA ARG A 205 7.50 17.70 -8.00
C ARG A 205 9.00 17.89 -8.07
N ARG A 206 9.73 17.37 -7.08
CA ARG A 206 11.18 17.47 -6.98
C ARG A 206 11.77 16.29 -6.23
N GLN A 207 13.08 16.18 -6.24
CA GLN A 207 13.78 15.22 -5.40
C GLN A 207 13.56 15.58 -3.92
N SER A 208 13.34 14.56 -3.09
CA SER A 208 13.21 14.70 -1.64
C SER A 208 14.58 14.91 -1.01
N GLU A 209 14.64 15.73 0.04
CA GLU A 209 15.83 15.87 0.87
C GLU A 209 15.76 14.90 2.07
N THR A 210 16.91 14.45 2.57
CA THR A 210 16.98 13.43 3.65
C THR A 210 16.27 13.86 4.94
N SER A 211 16.23 15.16 5.22
CA SER A 211 15.57 15.76 6.39
C SER A 211 14.06 15.86 6.26
N GLU A 212 13.51 15.74 5.05
CA GLU A 212 12.08 15.89 4.82
C GLU A 212 11.32 14.64 5.26
N LYS A 213 10.15 14.89 5.88
CA LYS A 213 9.24 13.84 6.33
C LYS A 213 7.80 14.22 6.05
N ALA A 214 6.99 13.21 5.82
CA ALA A 214 5.56 13.34 5.70
C ALA A 214 4.94 13.77 7.04
N TYR A 215 3.84 14.51 6.96
CA TYR A 215 3.12 15.01 8.12
C TYR A 215 1.62 15.15 7.85
N PHE A 216 0.83 15.33 8.91
CA PHE A 216 -0.57 15.74 8.83
C PHE A 216 -0.68 17.18 9.31
N ILE A 217 -1.46 18.02 8.63
CA ILE A 217 -1.80 19.36 9.15
C ILE A 217 -2.74 19.21 10.34
N ARG A 218 -3.79 18.40 10.18
CA ARG A 218 -4.70 18.02 11.26
C ARG A 218 -4.73 16.50 11.38
N ASP A 219 -4.38 16.00 12.57
CA ASP A 219 -4.31 14.56 12.82
C ASP A 219 -5.66 13.99 13.27
N PHE A 220 -6.44 13.52 12.31
CA PHE A 220 -7.66 12.77 12.54
C PHE A 220 -7.40 11.26 12.79
N TYR A 221 -6.37 10.71 12.15
CA TYR A 221 -6.10 9.27 12.07
C TYR A 221 -5.62 8.63 13.36
N SER A 222 -5.12 9.44 14.30
CA SER A 222 -4.84 8.98 15.67
C SER A 222 -6.11 8.48 16.40
N SER A 223 -7.28 9.04 16.08
CA SER A 223 -8.56 8.69 16.73
C SER A 223 -9.60 8.03 15.81
N PHE A 224 -9.30 7.92 14.51
CA PHE A 224 -10.22 7.39 13.48
C PHE A 224 -10.90 6.07 13.87
N ARG A 225 -10.13 5.09 14.36
CA ARG A 225 -10.70 3.79 14.74
C ARG A 225 -11.72 3.90 15.86
N ASP A 226 -11.47 4.74 16.85
CA ASP A 226 -12.36 4.86 18.00
C ASP A 226 -13.64 5.61 17.62
N ARG A 227 -13.53 6.65 16.79
CA ARG A 227 -14.67 7.45 16.31
C ARG A 227 -15.54 6.73 15.29
N VAL A 228 -14.93 6.07 14.31
CA VAL A 228 -15.63 5.53 13.14
C VAL A 228 -15.91 4.04 13.25
N LEU A 229 -15.01 3.27 13.90
CA LEU A 229 -15.13 1.81 13.96
C LEU A 229 -15.68 1.30 15.30
N LYS A 230 -15.38 1.95 16.44
CA LYS A 230 -15.85 1.49 17.77
C LYS A 230 -17.22 2.00 18.18
N CYS A 231 -17.70 3.14 17.67
CA CYS A 231 -19.06 3.64 17.92
C CYS A 231 -20.19 2.73 17.39
N ARG A 232 -19.88 1.49 16.98
CA ARG A 232 -20.79 0.54 16.33
C ARG A 232 -20.81 -0.86 16.95
N VAL A 233 -20.31 -1.02 18.18
CA VAL A 233 -20.69 -2.16 19.03
C VAL A 233 -21.75 -1.67 20.02
N LYS A 234 -22.96 -1.45 19.52
CA LYS A 234 -24.20 -1.40 20.31
C LYS A 234 -25.30 -2.02 19.49
#